data_AF-Q4WB80-F1
#
_entry.id   AF-Q4WB80-F1
#
_cell.length_a   1.000
_cell.length_b   1.000
_cell.length_c   1.000
_cell.angle_alpha   90.00
_cell.angle_beta   90.00
_cell.angle_gamma   90.00
#
_symmetry.space_group_name_H-M   'P 1'
#
loop_
_entity.id
_entity.type
_entity.pdbx_description
1 polymer ?
#
loop_
_entity_poly.entity_id
_entity_poly.type
_entity_poly.pdbx_seq_one_letter_code
_entity_poly.pdbx_strand_id
1 'polypeptide(L)'
;MGGGLLTQPMAFPQSNHATAPVPVIEHHSYFQLGDKRFLALPELELDLPTAITSLATVFQLGPTETPNSTWLQNQIQAWLHIDDIFQPEFLSGIIFVTEDNGIQPNLSASIESLPKEWKPDWWIFFNKEVGGQLHPGPRMVSYGKIHTVYRIYDDVNGAFMVAIQPPITPGPFKNLHVSGDFYTSLGVAVSSRIPGVYAEDKPLGGVRFAIKDIFEVEGLRVTAGDRAFYSLSKPAAVTCPAIKRLIDAGAELLGTLKLGSLIAREEPTESVDYHAPFNPRADGYQSAWSSSGGSGAAIASYDWVDFTLGTDKDPEWLTIMPQQQEAVGGPQWQMELSRSALRMTWFPWTMQYPLFQKWVGVWLNQTSAVYDDMQLIDSFIADMEATFGIKTEKVSIADTWKASPPNEAGNHTIQEYLKDSIQQI
;
A
#
# COMPACT_ATOMS: atom_id res chain seq x y z
N MET A 1 -63.55 -6.82 -29.18
CA MET A 1 -63.04 -5.48 -28.84
C MET A 1 -61.56 -5.64 -28.51
N GLY A 2 -60.66 -5.15 -29.36
CA GLY A 2 -59.22 -5.23 -29.11
C GLY A 2 -58.73 -3.92 -28.49
N GLY A 3 -58.16 -3.97 -27.29
CA GLY A 3 -57.50 -2.82 -26.67
C GLY A 3 -56.05 -2.76 -27.11
N GLY A 4 -55.71 -1.82 -28.00
CA GLY A 4 -54.32 -1.54 -28.34
C GLY A 4 -53.66 -0.73 -27.23
N LEU A 5 -52.65 -1.31 -26.58
CA LEU A 5 -51.72 -0.54 -25.72
C LEU A 5 -50.89 0.39 -26.60
N LEU A 6 -50.80 1.66 -26.19
CA LEU A 6 -50.09 2.71 -26.91
C LEU A 6 -48.57 2.51 -26.82
N THR A 7 -47.99 1.82 -27.80
CA THR A 7 -46.54 1.81 -28.03
C THR A 7 -46.12 3.06 -28.81
N GLN A 8 -46.04 4.22 -28.15
CA GLN A 8 -45.23 5.32 -28.66
C GLN A 8 -43.87 5.30 -27.95
N PRO A 9 -42.73 5.13 -28.67
CA PRO A 9 -41.42 5.30 -28.07
C PRO A 9 -41.24 6.76 -27.63
N MET A 10 -40.68 6.99 -26.45
CA MET A 10 -40.32 8.34 -26.01
C MET A 10 -39.27 8.93 -26.96
N ALA A 11 -39.66 9.92 -27.75
CA ALA A 11 -38.74 10.69 -28.57
C ALA A 11 -37.99 11.69 -27.68
N PHE A 12 -36.72 11.41 -27.40
CA PHE A 12 -35.83 12.40 -26.78
C PHE A 12 -35.54 13.54 -27.77
N PRO A 13 -35.63 14.82 -27.36
CA PRO A 13 -35.31 15.93 -28.23
C PRO A 13 -33.81 15.93 -28.56
N GLN A 14 -33.47 16.06 -29.84
CA GLN A 14 -32.08 16.19 -30.28
C GLN A 14 -31.52 17.55 -29.85
N SER A 15 -30.76 17.59 -28.76
CA SER A 15 -30.07 18.79 -28.29
C SER A 15 -28.74 18.99 -29.01
N ASN A 16 -28.62 20.03 -29.84
CA ASN A 16 -27.35 20.49 -30.46
C ASN A 16 -26.41 21.18 -29.46
N HIS A 17 -26.41 20.76 -28.20
CA HIS A 17 -25.40 21.18 -27.22
C HIS A 17 -24.30 20.14 -27.18
N ALA A 18 -23.04 20.60 -27.09
CA ALA A 18 -21.91 19.72 -26.83
C ALA A 18 -22.24 18.85 -25.60
N THR A 19 -22.30 17.54 -25.80
CA THR A 19 -22.82 16.61 -24.79
C THR A 19 -21.98 16.73 -23.54
N ALA A 20 -22.57 17.28 -22.47
CA ALA A 20 -22.01 17.17 -21.14
C ALA A 20 -21.73 15.67 -20.89
N PRO A 21 -20.59 15.31 -20.28
CA PRO A 21 -20.26 13.91 -20.05
C PRO A 21 -21.41 13.24 -19.32
N VAL A 22 -21.95 12.18 -19.93
CA VAL A 22 -23.05 11.40 -19.35
C VAL A 22 -22.57 10.92 -17.98
N PRO A 23 -23.33 11.16 -16.90
CA PRO A 23 -22.91 10.75 -15.57
C PRO A 23 -22.76 9.22 -15.54
N VAL A 24 -21.53 8.76 -15.34
CA VAL A 24 -21.23 7.34 -15.18
C VAL A 24 -21.62 6.94 -13.76
N ILE A 25 -22.58 6.02 -13.64
CA ILE A 25 -22.97 5.43 -12.37
C ILE A 25 -22.11 4.17 -12.17
N GLU A 26 -21.12 4.25 -11.29
CA GLU A 26 -20.31 3.08 -10.90
C GLU A 26 -21.16 2.18 -9.98
N HIS A 27 -21.45 0.96 -10.45
CA HIS A 27 -22.26 -0.02 -9.71
C HIS A 27 -21.39 -0.84 -8.75
N HIS A 28 -21.24 -0.33 -7.53
CA HIS A 28 -20.60 -1.06 -6.42
C HIS A 28 -21.67 -1.80 -5.61
N SER A 29 -21.45 -3.09 -5.34
CA SER A 29 -22.32 -3.88 -4.47
C SER A 29 -21.62 -4.15 -3.13
N TYR A 30 -22.34 -3.95 -2.04
CA TYR A 30 -21.87 -4.22 -0.68
C TYR A 30 -22.71 -5.32 -0.07
N PHE A 31 -22.05 -6.30 0.56
CA PHE A 31 -22.73 -7.39 1.26
C PHE A 31 -21.90 -7.88 2.44
N GLN A 32 -22.51 -8.71 3.28
CA GLN A 32 -21.92 -9.22 4.51
C GLN A 32 -22.17 -10.73 4.61
N LEU A 33 -21.17 -11.50 5.02
CA LEU A 33 -21.27 -12.92 5.34
C LEU A 33 -20.74 -13.12 6.76
N GLY A 34 -21.63 -13.43 7.69
CA GLY A 34 -21.30 -13.47 9.12
C GLY A 34 -20.84 -12.09 9.62
N ASP A 35 -19.62 -12.00 10.12
CA ASP A 35 -18.95 -10.79 10.60
C ASP A 35 -18.09 -10.10 9.51
N LYS A 36 -17.93 -10.71 8.33
CA LYS A 36 -17.07 -10.18 7.24
C LYS A 36 -17.89 -9.36 6.25
N ARG A 37 -17.37 -8.17 5.92
CA ARG A 37 -17.94 -7.25 4.93
C ARG A 37 -17.19 -7.35 3.60
N PHE A 38 -17.91 -7.17 2.50
CA PHE A 38 -17.38 -7.36 1.15
C PHE A 38 -17.82 -6.24 0.21
N LEU A 39 -16.90 -5.88 -0.68
CA LEU A 39 -17.13 -5.03 -1.85
C LEU A 39 -17.07 -5.92 -3.09
N ALA A 40 -18.09 -5.87 -3.94
CA ALA A 40 -18.12 -6.51 -5.25
C ALA A 40 -18.09 -5.45 -6.36
N LEU A 41 -17.05 -5.51 -7.19
CA LEU A 41 -16.83 -4.62 -8.34
C LEU A 41 -16.97 -5.40 -9.67
N PRO A 42 -17.63 -4.87 -10.70
CA PRO A 42 -17.88 -5.59 -11.95
C PRO A 42 -16.58 -5.86 -12.70
N GLU A 43 -16.27 -7.13 -12.97
CA GLU A 43 -15.05 -7.58 -13.65
C GLU A 43 -15.32 -7.86 -15.13
N LEU A 44 -16.35 -8.67 -15.41
CA LEU A 44 -16.65 -9.16 -16.75
C LEU A 44 -18.17 -9.33 -16.97
N GLU A 45 -18.64 -8.94 -18.16
CA GLU A 45 -19.99 -9.26 -18.62
C GLU A 45 -19.93 -10.55 -19.44
N LEU A 46 -20.65 -11.58 -18.99
CA LEU A 46 -20.81 -12.86 -19.70
C LEU A 46 -22.30 -13.16 -19.85
N ASP A 47 -22.66 -14.02 -20.81
CA ASP A 47 -24.04 -14.49 -20.99
C ASP A 47 -24.43 -15.54 -19.93
N LEU A 48 -24.39 -15.14 -18.66
CA LEU A 48 -24.93 -15.92 -17.54
C LEU A 48 -26.45 -15.71 -17.42
N PRO A 49 -27.22 -16.75 -17.04
CA PRO A 49 -28.66 -16.60 -16.81
C PRO A 49 -28.94 -15.48 -15.80
N THR A 50 -29.63 -14.42 -16.24
CA THR A 50 -29.85 -13.19 -15.44
C THR A 50 -30.67 -13.39 -14.17
N ALA A 51 -31.33 -14.55 -14.03
CA ALA A 51 -32.00 -14.98 -12.81
C ALA A 51 -31.02 -15.41 -11.69
N ILE A 52 -29.75 -15.69 -12.00
CA ILE A 52 -28.74 -16.06 -11.02
C ILE A 52 -28.23 -14.78 -10.34
N THR A 53 -28.51 -14.66 -9.05
CA THR A 53 -27.77 -13.80 -8.12
C THR A 53 -27.22 -14.70 -7.03
N SER A 54 -25.92 -14.92 -7.04
CA SER A 54 -25.26 -15.97 -6.24
C SER A 54 -23.82 -15.58 -5.98
N LEU A 55 -23.27 -16.02 -4.84
CA LEU A 55 -21.83 -16.12 -4.70
C LEU A 55 -21.34 -17.27 -5.59
N ALA A 56 -20.10 -17.17 -6.06
CA ALA A 56 -19.47 -18.19 -6.88
C ALA A 56 -17.96 -18.26 -6.64
N THR A 57 -17.35 -19.36 -7.10
CA THR A 57 -15.91 -19.56 -7.05
C THR A 57 -15.39 -19.95 -8.43
N VAL A 58 -14.35 -19.27 -8.91
CA VAL A 58 -13.66 -19.58 -10.17
C VAL A 58 -12.52 -20.57 -9.90
N PHE A 59 -12.55 -21.70 -10.58
CA PHE A 59 -11.41 -22.63 -10.67
C PHE A 59 -10.90 -22.63 -12.12
N GLN A 60 -9.65 -22.23 -12.30
CA GLN A 60 -8.96 -22.37 -13.57
C GLN A 60 -8.24 -23.72 -13.61
N LEU A 61 -8.41 -24.46 -14.71
CA LEU A 61 -7.91 -25.82 -14.86
C LEU A 61 -6.72 -25.84 -15.83
N GLY A 62 -5.55 -26.24 -15.34
CA GLY A 62 -4.33 -26.32 -16.14
C GLY A 62 -4.39 -27.44 -17.21
N PRO A 63 -3.57 -27.34 -18.28
CA PRO A 63 -3.59 -28.28 -19.41
C PRO A 63 -3.23 -29.73 -19.04
N THR A 64 -2.61 -29.96 -17.88
CA THR A 64 -2.21 -31.26 -17.36
C THR A 64 -3.04 -31.72 -16.16
N GLU A 65 -3.96 -30.89 -15.67
CA GLU A 65 -4.77 -31.21 -14.50
C GLU A 65 -5.94 -32.11 -14.88
N THR A 66 -6.19 -33.13 -14.05
CA THR A 66 -7.34 -34.04 -14.19
C THR A 66 -8.25 -33.86 -12.98
N PRO A 67 -9.12 -32.82 -12.99
CA PRO A 67 -9.97 -32.51 -11.85
C PRO A 67 -10.87 -33.70 -11.50
N ASN A 68 -10.91 -33.99 -10.22
CA ASN A 68 -11.68 -35.07 -9.61
C ASN A 68 -12.06 -34.66 -8.17
N SER A 69 -12.82 -35.51 -7.46
CA SER A 69 -13.27 -35.22 -6.09
C SER A 69 -12.11 -34.88 -5.13
N THR A 70 -11.05 -35.68 -5.13
CA THR A 70 -9.87 -35.46 -4.28
C THR A 70 -9.15 -34.16 -4.65
N TRP A 71 -8.98 -33.87 -5.94
CA TRP A 71 -8.38 -32.60 -6.39
C TRP A 71 -9.21 -31.39 -5.92
N LEU A 72 -10.53 -31.43 -6.10
CA LEU A 72 -11.42 -30.32 -5.76
C LEU A 72 -11.47 -30.08 -4.24
N GLN A 73 -11.57 -31.15 -3.44
CA GLN A 73 -11.51 -31.06 -1.97
C GLN A 73 -10.16 -30.50 -1.50
N ASN A 74 -9.04 -30.95 -2.10
CA ASN A 74 -7.71 -30.45 -1.75
C ASN A 74 -7.54 -28.96 -2.09
N GLN A 75 -8.04 -28.49 -3.25
CA GLN A 75 -7.99 -27.07 -3.63
C GLN A 75 -8.84 -26.22 -2.69
N ILE A 76 -10.08 -26.63 -2.40
CA ILE A 76 -10.97 -25.94 -1.44
C ILE A 76 -10.29 -25.84 -0.06
N GLN A 77 -9.71 -26.94 0.44
CA GLN A 77 -9.00 -26.95 1.71
C GLN A 77 -7.75 -26.06 1.71
N ALA A 78 -6.96 -26.06 0.64
CA ALA A 78 -5.82 -25.17 0.50
C ALA A 78 -6.24 -23.69 0.53
N TRP A 79 -7.30 -23.33 -0.20
CA TRP A 79 -7.80 -21.95 -0.26
C TRP A 79 -8.41 -21.49 1.07
N LEU A 80 -9.18 -22.35 1.76
CA LEU A 80 -9.68 -22.08 3.12
C LEU A 80 -8.57 -21.90 4.17
N HIS A 81 -7.36 -22.39 3.90
CA HIS A 81 -6.22 -22.25 4.80
C HIS A 81 -5.40 -20.96 4.56
N ILE A 82 -5.26 -20.52 3.30
CA ILE A 82 -4.37 -19.41 2.92
C ILE A 82 -5.10 -18.08 2.69
N ASP A 83 -6.38 -18.11 2.33
CA ASP A 83 -7.12 -16.91 1.94
C ASP A 83 -8.06 -16.42 3.05
N ASP A 84 -8.06 -15.11 3.26
CA ASP A 84 -8.88 -14.45 4.26
C ASP A 84 -10.21 -13.92 3.71
N ILE A 85 -10.46 -14.10 2.40
CA ILE A 85 -11.69 -13.74 1.70
C ILE A 85 -12.57 -14.97 1.44
N PHE A 86 -11.98 -16.05 0.92
CA PHE A 86 -12.67 -17.28 0.56
C PHE A 86 -13.30 -17.99 1.78
N GLN A 87 -14.53 -18.46 1.60
CA GLN A 87 -15.36 -19.13 2.61
C GLN A 87 -16.30 -20.13 1.92
N PRO A 88 -16.84 -21.14 2.62
CA PRO A 88 -17.76 -22.12 2.04
C PRO A 88 -18.95 -21.52 1.31
N GLU A 89 -19.47 -20.36 1.73
CA GLU A 89 -20.57 -19.65 1.08
C GLU A 89 -20.25 -19.24 -0.36
N PHE A 90 -18.97 -19.02 -0.72
CA PHE A 90 -18.59 -18.76 -2.10
C PHE A 90 -18.70 -19.99 -3.01
N LEU A 91 -18.88 -21.19 -2.44
CA LEU A 91 -19.12 -22.43 -3.20
C LEU A 91 -20.58 -22.64 -3.58
N SER A 92 -21.50 -21.71 -3.27
CA SER A 92 -22.90 -21.76 -3.76
C SER A 92 -22.99 -21.87 -5.29
N GLY A 93 -22.02 -21.32 -6.01
CA GLY A 93 -21.83 -21.53 -7.45
C GLY A 93 -20.38 -21.88 -7.78
N ILE A 94 -20.15 -22.70 -8.80
CA ILE A 94 -18.80 -22.99 -9.28
C ILE A 94 -18.65 -22.69 -10.78
N ILE A 95 -17.61 -21.94 -11.12
CA ILE A 95 -17.23 -21.60 -12.50
C ILE A 95 -15.91 -22.29 -12.80
N PHE A 96 -15.91 -23.25 -13.72
CA PHE A 96 -14.69 -23.88 -14.21
C PHE A 96 -14.23 -23.20 -15.50
N VAL A 97 -12.97 -22.75 -15.56
CA VAL A 97 -12.33 -22.26 -16.79
C VAL A 97 -11.39 -23.33 -17.31
N THR A 98 -11.71 -23.92 -18.46
CA THR A 98 -10.93 -25.01 -19.10
C THR A 98 -10.12 -24.50 -20.28
N GLU A 99 -8.97 -25.13 -20.55
CA GLU A 99 -8.27 -24.98 -21.83
C GLU A 99 -9.17 -25.31 -23.03
N ASP A 100 -8.85 -24.72 -24.18
CA ASP A 100 -9.70 -24.79 -25.38
C ASP A 100 -9.41 -26.04 -26.23
N ASN A 101 -9.83 -27.19 -25.70
CA ASN A 101 -9.71 -28.50 -26.34
C ASN A 101 -11.08 -29.19 -26.59
N GLY A 102 -12.19 -28.47 -26.35
CA GLY A 102 -13.54 -28.90 -26.68
C GLY A 102 -14.12 -30.03 -25.81
N ILE A 103 -13.37 -30.56 -24.83
CA ILE A 103 -13.79 -31.66 -23.96
C ILE A 103 -13.94 -31.15 -22.53
N GLN A 104 -15.18 -30.84 -22.12
CA GLN A 104 -15.48 -30.51 -20.73
C GLN A 104 -15.30 -31.75 -19.83
N PRO A 105 -14.57 -31.65 -18.70
CA PRO A 105 -14.42 -32.77 -17.78
C PRO A 105 -15.75 -33.05 -17.07
N ASN A 106 -16.16 -34.32 -17.00
CA ASN A 106 -17.38 -34.71 -16.28
C ASN A 106 -17.14 -34.71 -14.76
N LEU A 107 -17.39 -33.55 -14.14
CA LEU A 107 -17.21 -33.34 -12.71
C LEU A 107 -18.45 -33.62 -11.87
N SER A 108 -19.59 -33.99 -12.46
CA SER A 108 -20.87 -34.15 -11.74
C SER A 108 -20.77 -35.09 -10.54
N ALA A 109 -20.13 -36.26 -10.70
CA ALA A 109 -19.92 -37.21 -9.60
C ALA A 109 -18.90 -36.71 -8.56
N SER A 110 -17.94 -35.86 -8.98
CA SER A 110 -16.94 -35.25 -8.09
C SER A 110 -17.58 -34.18 -7.20
N ILE A 111 -18.43 -33.34 -7.78
CA ILE A 111 -19.22 -32.31 -7.10
C ILE A 111 -20.23 -32.95 -6.14
N GLU A 112 -20.91 -34.02 -6.57
CA GLU A 112 -21.87 -34.74 -5.71
C GLU A 112 -21.21 -35.48 -4.54
N SER A 113 -19.90 -35.71 -4.57
CA SER A 113 -19.14 -36.28 -3.46
C SER A 113 -18.58 -35.26 -2.46
N LEU A 114 -18.80 -33.95 -2.70
CA LEU A 114 -18.37 -32.90 -1.77
C LEU A 114 -19.16 -32.96 -0.44
N PRO A 115 -18.54 -32.52 0.68
CA PRO A 115 -19.24 -32.24 1.94
C PRO A 115 -20.44 -31.31 1.72
N LYS A 116 -21.47 -31.43 2.57
CA LYS A 116 -22.73 -30.71 2.39
C LYS A 116 -22.53 -29.19 2.35
N GLU A 117 -21.62 -28.67 3.16
CA GLU A 117 -21.23 -27.26 3.21
C GLU A 117 -20.50 -26.74 1.96
N TRP A 118 -20.02 -27.61 1.08
CA TRP A 118 -19.30 -27.24 -0.16
C TRP A 118 -20.07 -27.61 -1.43
N LYS A 119 -21.28 -28.14 -1.31
CA LYS A 119 -22.10 -28.49 -2.48
C LYS A 119 -22.67 -27.23 -3.12
N PRO A 120 -22.35 -26.94 -4.41
CA PRO A 120 -22.96 -25.83 -5.13
C PRO A 120 -24.42 -26.13 -5.48
N ASP A 121 -25.21 -25.06 -5.56
CA ASP A 121 -26.54 -25.09 -6.17
C ASP A 121 -26.47 -25.16 -7.71
N TRP A 122 -25.36 -24.67 -8.29
CA TRP A 122 -25.13 -24.66 -9.74
C TRP A 122 -23.64 -24.64 -10.09
N TRP A 123 -23.28 -25.19 -11.26
CA TRP A 123 -21.94 -25.04 -11.82
C TRP A 123 -21.95 -24.94 -13.34
N ILE A 124 -20.93 -24.30 -13.89
CA ILE A 124 -20.78 -24.04 -15.33
C ILE A 124 -19.32 -24.22 -15.78
N PHE A 125 -19.13 -24.31 -17.10
CA PHE A 125 -17.82 -24.36 -17.74
C PHE A 125 -17.70 -23.23 -18.78
N PHE A 126 -16.62 -22.48 -18.71
CA PHE A 126 -16.16 -21.60 -19.79
C PHE A 126 -14.87 -22.16 -20.40
N ASN A 127 -14.69 -22.00 -21.71
CA ASN A 127 -13.38 -22.19 -22.32
C ASN A 127 -12.49 -20.98 -22.03
N LYS A 128 -11.19 -21.12 -22.27
CA LYS A 128 -10.19 -20.07 -22.04
C LYS A 128 -10.37 -18.85 -22.96
N GLU A 129 -11.00 -19.00 -24.12
CA GLU A 129 -11.31 -17.84 -24.99
C GLU A 129 -12.32 -16.89 -24.33
N VAL A 130 -13.35 -17.42 -23.68
CA VAL A 130 -14.41 -16.64 -23.01
C VAL A 130 -14.03 -16.28 -21.57
N GLY A 131 -13.50 -17.25 -20.82
CA GLY A 131 -13.21 -17.14 -19.38
C GLY A 131 -11.76 -16.84 -19.03
N GLY A 132 -10.83 -16.76 -19.98
CA GLY A 132 -9.39 -16.66 -19.70
C GLY A 132 -8.92 -15.34 -19.08
N GLN A 133 -9.81 -14.34 -18.95
CA GLN A 133 -9.58 -13.11 -18.18
C GLN A 133 -10.03 -13.24 -16.72
N LEU A 134 -10.80 -14.27 -16.37
CA LEU A 134 -11.24 -14.53 -15.00
C LEU A 134 -10.12 -15.21 -14.22
N HIS A 135 -9.59 -14.51 -13.23
CA HIS A 135 -8.66 -15.10 -12.29
C HIS A 135 -9.37 -16.07 -11.31
N PRO A 136 -8.68 -17.10 -10.77
CA PRO A 136 -9.21 -17.97 -9.72
C PRO A 136 -9.78 -17.23 -8.49
N GLY A 137 -10.57 -17.95 -7.68
CA GLY A 137 -11.02 -17.48 -6.36
C GLY A 137 -12.46 -16.96 -6.28
N PRO A 138 -12.83 -16.28 -5.19
CA PRO A 138 -14.22 -15.89 -4.91
C PRO A 138 -14.74 -14.83 -5.88
N ARG A 139 -16.03 -14.90 -6.19
CA ARG A 139 -16.78 -13.99 -7.06
C ARG A 139 -18.22 -13.81 -6.57
N MET A 140 -18.87 -12.76 -7.07
CA MET A 140 -20.32 -12.60 -7.01
C MET A 140 -20.86 -12.56 -8.43
N VAL A 141 -21.88 -13.37 -8.73
CA VAL A 141 -22.66 -13.30 -9.96
C VAL A 141 -23.94 -12.53 -9.68
N SER A 142 -24.24 -11.50 -10.47
CA SER A 142 -25.48 -10.72 -10.34
C SER A 142 -25.91 -10.15 -11.68
N TYR A 143 -27.20 -10.31 -12.04
CA TYR A 143 -27.78 -9.82 -13.29
C TYR A 143 -26.99 -10.21 -14.55
N GLY A 144 -26.41 -11.41 -14.57
CA GLY A 144 -25.57 -11.91 -15.66
C GLY A 144 -24.08 -11.52 -15.58
N LYS A 145 -23.71 -10.58 -14.72
CA LYS A 145 -22.32 -10.08 -14.60
C LYS A 145 -21.53 -10.82 -13.54
N ILE A 146 -20.23 -10.98 -13.77
CA ILE A 146 -19.27 -11.45 -12.77
C ILE A 146 -18.59 -10.25 -12.12
N HIS A 147 -18.55 -10.26 -10.79
CA HIS A 147 -17.90 -9.24 -9.98
C HIS A 147 -16.76 -9.85 -9.17
N THR A 148 -15.57 -9.23 -9.22
CA THR A 148 -14.48 -9.50 -8.29
C THR A 148 -14.89 -9.07 -6.89
N VAL A 149 -14.63 -9.92 -5.91
CA VAL A 149 -14.98 -9.69 -4.51
C VAL A 149 -13.72 -9.38 -3.71
N TYR A 150 -13.79 -8.28 -2.96
CA TYR A 150 -12.76 -7.80 -2.06
C TYR A 150 -13.31 -7.82 -0.63
N ARG A 151 -12.51 -8.25 0.33
CA ARG A 151 -12.89 -8.18 1.75
C ARG A 151 -12.61 -6.77 2.26
N ILE A 152 -13.55 -6.21 3.00
CA ILE A 152 -13.39 -4.91 3.66
C ILE A 152 -12.96 -5.17 5.11
N TYR A 153 -11.82 -4.61 5.48
CA TYR A 153 -11.33 -4.56 6.85
C TYR A 153 -11.48 -3.16 7.45
N ASP A 154 -11.61 -3.07 8.76
CA ASP A 154 -11.68 -1.79 9.48
C ASP A 154 -10.28 -1.32 9.88
N ASP A 155 -9.99 -0.05 9.61
CA ASP A 155 -8.82 0.66 10.12
C ASP A 155 -9.00 1.04 11.61
N VAL A 156 -9.10 0.03 12.48
CA VAL A 156 -9.43 0.19 13.92
C VAL A 156 -8.41 1.00 14.72
N ASN A 157 -7.14 1.01 14.31
CA ASN A 157 -6.09 1.85 14.88
C ASN A 157 -5.98 3.23 14.22
N GLY A 158 -6.80 3.53 13.19
CA GLY A 158 -6.78 4.80 12.49
C GLY A 158 -5.42 5.09 11.82
N ALA A 159 -4.78 4.08 11.25
CA ALA A 159 -3.45 4.15 10.63
C ALA A 159 -3.48 4.66 9.18
N PHE A 160 -4.60 4.49 8.47
CA PHE A 160 -4.76 4.95 7.09
C PHE A 160 -5.16 6.43 7.04
N MET A 161 -4.58 7.14 6.07
CA MET A 161 -5.03 8.47 5.64
C MET A 161 -6.03 8.34 4.49
N VAL A 162 -5.76 7.43 3.55
CA VAL A 162 -6.62 7.12 2.40
C VAL A 162 -6.63 5.61 2.18
N ALA A 163 -7.81 4.99 2.19
CA ALA A 163 -8.02 3.67 1.62
C ALA A 163 -8.17 3.80 0.08
N ILE A 164 -7.57 2.88 -0.68
CA ILE A 164 -7.63 2.88 -2.15
C ILE A 164 -8.75 1.96 -2.65
N GLN A 165 -9.48 2.39 -3.68
CA GLN A 165 -10.41 1.52 -4.39
C GLN A 165 -9.61 0.55 -5.28
N PRO A 166 -9.82 -0.77 -5.14
CA PRO A 166 -9.10 -1.74 -5.95
C PRO A 166 -9.26 -1.48 -7.46
N PRO A 167 -8.17 -1.45 -8.24
CA PRO A 167 -8.24 -1.18 -9.67
C PRO A 167 -8.71 -2.43 -10.43
N ILE A 168 -9.89 -2.34 -11.05
CA ILE A 168 -10.41 -3.37 -11.98
C ILE A 168 -9.72 -3.25 -13.34
N THR A 169 -9.51 -2.01 -13.79
CA THR A 169 -8.89 -1.67 -15.07
C THR A 169 -7.68 -0.75 -14.84
N PRO A 170 -6.67 -0.77 -15.74
CA PRO A 170 -5.54 0.14 -15.64
C PRO A 170 -5.98 1.61 -15.73
N GLY A 171 -5.56 2.41 -14.76
CA GLY A 171 -5.84 3.84 -14.69
C GLY A 171 -5.39 4.46 -13.36
N PRO A 172 -5.66 5.76 -13.16
CA PRO A 172 -5.34 6.45 -11.91
C PRO A 172 -6.06 5.82 -10.71
N PHE A 173 -5.38 5.79 -9.57
CA PHE A 173 -5.97 5.31 -8.31
C PHE A 173 -7.07 6.27 -7.83
N LYS A 174 -8.05 5.71 -7.13
CA LYS A 174 -9.17 6.44 -6.53
C LYS A 174 -9.25 6.16 -5.03
N ASN A 175 -9.77 7.11 -4.26
CA ASN A 175 -10.11 6.89 -2.86
C ASN A 175 -11.29 5.91 -2.76
N LEU A 176 -11.19 4.92 -1.87
CA LEU A 176 -12.32 4.09 -1.47
C LEU A 176 -13.14 4.84 -0.40
N HIS A 177 -14.35 5.25 -0.75
CA HIS A 177 -15.25 5.98 0.14
C HIS A 177 -16.16 5.03 0.92
N VAL A 178 -15.56 4.18 1.76
CA VAL A 178 -16.25 3.19 2.59
C VAL A 178 -15.93 3.43 4.07
N SER A 179 -16.96 3.47 4.91
CA SER A 179 -16.80 3.54 6.37
C SER A 179 -16.45 2.17 6.94
N GLY A 180 -15.58 2.14 7.95
CA GLY A 180 -15.54 1.03 8.90
C GLY A 180 -16.84 0.94 9.70
N ASP A 181 -17.05 -0.20 10.37
CA ASP A 181 -18.11 -0.36 11.37
C ASP A 181 -17.70 0.28 12.71
N PHE A 182 -16.40 0.32 13.00
CA PHE A 182 -15.88 1.02 14.18
C PHE A 182 -15.91 2.55 13.99
N TYR A 183 -16.22 3.28 15.06
CA TYR A 183 -16.37 4.74 15.04
C TYR A 183 -15.16 5.44 14.43
N THR A 184 -15.38 6.28 13.41
CA THR A 184 -14.37 7.04 12.65
C THR A 184 -13.30 6.23 11.88
N SER A 185 -13.44 4.91 11.79
CA SER A 185 -12.51 4.08 11.00
C SER A 185 -12.83 4.07 9.50
N LEU A 186 -11.80 3.88 8.67
CA LEU A 186 -11.95 3.65 7.22
C LEU A 186 -12.16 2.16 6.94
N GLY A 187 -12.95 1.86 5.91
CA GLY A 187 -13.01 0.51 5.33
C GLY A 187 -11.94 0.36 4.25
N VAL A 188 -11.01 -0.58 4.44
CA VAL A 188 -9.95 -0.91 3.48
C VAL A 188 -10.31 -2.19 2.75
N ALA A 189 -10.48 -2.12 1.42
CA ALA A 189 -10.72 -3.31 0.59
C ALA A 189 -9.39 -3.99 0.25
N VAL A 190 -9.35 -5.32 0.29
CA VAL A 190 -8.18 -6.14 -0.06
C VAL A 190 -8.55 -7.25 -1.03
N SER A 191 -7.65 -7.61 -1.95
CA SER A 191 -7.82 -8.69 -2.94
C SER A 191 -7.42 -10.07 -2.39
N SER A 192 -8.00 -11.15 -2.92
CA SER A 192 -7.78 -12.53 -2.42
C SER A 192 -6.32 -12.97 -2.54
N ARG A 193 -5.83 -13.75 -1.56
CA ARG A 193 -4.49 -14.36 -1.55
C ARG A 193 -4.38 -15.65 -2.36
N ILE A 194 -5.46 -16.08 -3.05
CA ILE A 194 -5.46 -17.29 -3.87
C ILE A 194 -4.45 -17.16 -5.03
N PRO A 195 -3.55 -18.15 -5.24
CA PRO A 195 -2.64 -18.17 -6.38
C PRO A 195 -3.38 -18.09 -7.72
N GLY A 196 -2.82 -17.33 -8.68
CA GLY A 196 -3.44 -17.06 -9.97
C GLY A 196 -4.34 -15.82 -10.02
N VAL A 197 -4.70 -15.23 -8.87
CA VAL A 197 -5.28 -13.85 -8.79
C VAL A 197 -4.32 -12.80 -9.36
N TYR A 198 -3.02 -13.11 -9.36
CA TYR A 198 -1.94 -12.28 -9.86
C TYR A 198 -1.16 -13.07 -10.92
N ALA A 199 -0.58 -12.36 -11.89
CA ALA A 199 0.21 -12.99 -12.94
C ALA A 199 1.42 -13.76 -12.36
N GLU A 200 1.62 -15.00 -12.81
CA GLU A 200 2.60 -15.94 -12.25
C GLU A 200 4.07 -15.47 -12.37
N ASP A 201 4.35 -14.51 -13.26
CA ASP A 201 5.67 -13.94 -13.50
C ASP A 201 6.03 -12.79 -12.53
N LYS A 202 5.11 -12.38 -11.65
CA LYS A 202 5.27 -11.24 -10.75
C LYS A 202 5.77 -11.65 -9.35
N PRO A 203 7.00 -11.25 -8.94
CA PRO A 203 7.63 -11.76 -7.72
C PRO A 203 7.01 -11.27 -6.41
N LEU A 204 6.09 -10.29 -6.45
CA LEU A 204 5.31 -9.80 -5.30
C LEU A 204 3.79 -9.99 -5.51
N GLY A 205 3.37 -10.86 -6.45
CA GLY A 205 1.96 -11.18 -6.65
C GLY A 205 1.29 -11.67 -5.35
N GLY A 206 0.18 -11.04 -4.95
CA GLY A 206 -0.54 -11.38 -3.72
C GLY A 206 0.02 -10.78 -2.44
N VAL A 207 1.08 -9.97 -2.52
CA VAL A 207 1.61 -9.24 -1.38
C VAL A 207 0.91 -7.88 -1.28
N ARG A 208 0.27 -7.60 -0.15
CA ARG A 208 -0.50 -6.39 0.11
C ARG A 208 0.33 -5.38 0.90
N PHE A 209 0.37 -4.12 0.49
CA PHE A 209 1.17 -3.09 1.17
C PHE A 209 0.49 -1.73 1.24
N ALA A 210 0.95 -0.90 2.17
CA ALA A 210 0.51 0.48 2.32
C ALA A 210 1.70 1.42 2.55
N ILE A 211 1.55 2.69 2.24
CA ILE A 211 2.68 3.64 2.14
C ILE A 211 2.41 4.89 2.94
N LYS A 212 3.43 5.53 3.53
CA LYS A 212 3.31 6.84 4.16
C LYS A 212 2.74 7.88 3.19
N ASP A 213 1.80 8.73 3.65
CA ASP A 213 1.12 9.75 2.83
C ASP A 213 2.01 10.98 2.53
N ILE A 214 3.15 10.69 1.90
CA ILE A 214 4.12 11.62 1.33
C ILE A 214 4.64 11.12 -0.03
N PHE A 215 4.46 9.84 -0.34
CA PHE A 215 4.76 9.28 -1.65
C PHE A 215 3.64 9.61 -2.65
N GLU A 216 3.99 10.15 -3.81
CA GLU A 216 3.03 10.42 -4.88
C GLU A 216 2.49 9.11 -5.50
N VAL A 217 1.16 9.03 -5.64
CA VAL A 217 0.42 7.94 -6.28
C VAL A 217 -0.54 8.56 -7.28
N GLU A 218 -0.49 8.09 -8.53
CA GLU A 218 -1.26 8.65 -9.64
C GLU A 218 -2.76 8.70 -9.33
N GLY A 219 -3.38 9.88 -9.47
CA GLY A 219 -4.79 10.10 -9.16
C GLY A 219 -5.09 10.46 -7.69
N LEU A 220 -4.18 10.19 -6.76
CA LEU A 220 -4.35 10.53 -5.34
C LEU A 220 -3.71 11.89 -5.00
N ARG A 221 -4.25 12.55 -3.98
CA ARG A 221 -3.73 13.80 -3.43
C ARG A 221 -2.91 13.49 -2.17
N VAL A 222 -1.67 13.96 -2.12
CA VAL A 222 -0.84 13.90 -0.90
C VAL A 222 -1.37 14.92 0.12
N THR A 223 -1.62 14.49 1.36
CA THR A 223 -1.94 15.38 2.50
C THR A 223 -0.67 15.90 3.18
N ALA A 224 0.41 15.11 3.19
CA ALA A 224 1.60 15.34 4.01
C ALA A 224 1.30 15.54 5.52
N GLY A 225 0.12 15.10 6.00
CA GLY A 225 -0.34 15.31 7.37
C GLY A 225 -0.84 16.74 7.67
N ASP A 226 -1.01 17.60 6.65
CA ASP A 226 -1.37 19.02 6.80
C ASP A 226 -2.59 19.36 5.92
N ARG A 227 -3.62 19.97 6.52
CA ARG A 227 -4.89 20.30 5.85
C ARG A 227 -4.77 21.52 4.93
N ALA A 228 -3.86 22.45 5.21
CA ALA A 228 -3.59 23.58 4.34
C ALA A 228 -2.82 23.13 3.08
N PHE A 229 -1.79 22.29 3.24
CA PHE A 229 -1.12 21.60 2.15
C PHE A 229 -2.11 20.77 1.34
N TYR A 230 -2.94 19.96 1.99
CA TYR A 230 -3.99 19.19 1.29
C TYR A 230 -4.94 20.10 0.50
N SER A 231 -5.29 21.29 1.00
CA SER A 231 -6.15 22.23 0.26
C SER A 231 -5.52 22.72 -1.06
N LEU A 232 -4.19 22.86 -1.09
CA LEU A 232 -3.40 23.30 -2.25
C LEU A 232 -2.96 22.14 -3.16
N SER A 233 -2.87 20.93 -2.61
CA SER A 233 -2.42 19.72 -3.31
C SER A 233 -3.33 19.39 -4.50
N LYS A 234 -2.76 18.77 -5.54
CA LYS A 234 -3.50 18.24 -6.68
C LYS A 234 -3.31 16.72 -6.76
N PRO A 235 -4.23 15.98 -7.41
CA PRO A 235 -3.97 14.60 -7.77
C PRO A 235 -2.60 14.47 -8.45
N ALA A 236 -1.75 13.56 -7.98
CA ALA A 236 -0.44 13.36 -8.58
C ALA A 236 -0.62 12.85 -10.01
N ALA A 237 0.20 13.36 -10.93
CA ALA A 237 0.14 12.99 -12.35
C ALA A 237 0.80 11.64 -12.66
N VAL A 238 1.63 11.13 -11.73
CA VAL A 238 2.35 9.85 -11.84
C VAL A 238 2.50 9.23 -10.45
N THR A 239 2.66 7.91 -10.40
CA THR A 239 3.09 7.20 -9.20
C THR A 239 4.61 7.23 -9.09
N CYS A 240 5.15 7.54 -7.90
CA CYS A 240 6.59 7.74 -7.75
C CYS A 240 7.39 6.44 -7.98
N PRO A 241 8.67 6.51 -8.43
CA PRO A 241 9.39 5.35 -8.94
C PRO A 241 9.57 4.19 -7.95
N ALA A 242 9.62 4.47 -6.65
CA ALA A 242 9.73 3.43 -5.63
C ALA A 242 8.45 2.60 -5.52
N ILE A 243 7.29 3.26 -5.48
CA ILE A 243 5.98 2.61 -5.35
C ILE A 243 5.59 1.93 -6.66
N LYS A 244 5.85 2.58 -7.81
CA LYS A 244 5.61 1.98 -9.13
C LYS A 244 6.35 0.65 -9.31
N ARG A 245 7.61 0.55 -8.87
CA ARG A 245 8.36 -0.73 -8.93
C ARG A 245 7.70 -1.87 -8.14
N LEU A 246 7.06 -1.59 -7.01
CA LEU A 246 6.36 -2.59 -6.21
C LEU A 246 5.07 -3.06 -6.90
N ILE A 247 4.29 -2.12 -7.45
CA ILE A 247 3.06 -2.40 -8.21
C ILE A 247 3.36 -3.17 -9.50
N ASP A 248 4.38 -2.75 -10.24
CA ASP A 248 4.82 -3.43 -11.46
C ASP A 248 5.23 -4.88 -11.15
N ALA A 249 5.94 -5.09 -10.02
CA ALA A 249 6.31 -6.40 -9.48
C ALA A 249 5.16 -7.22 -8.86
N GLY A 250 3.92 -6.70 -8.82
CA GLY A 250 2.70 -7.42 -8.46
C GLY A 250 2.11 -7.14 -7.08
N ALA A 251 2.72 -6.24 -6.30
CA ALA A 251 2.21 -5.90 -4.98
C ALA A 251 0.95 -5.02 -5.06
N GLU A 252 -0.05 -5.31 -4.22
CA GLU A 252 -1.31 -4.56 -4.14
C GLU A 252 -1.16 -3.38 -3.17
N LEU A 253 -1.32 -2.15 -3.68
CA LEU A 253 -1.31 -0.95 -2.85
C LEU A 253 -2.70 -0.70 -2.24
N LEU A 254 -2.84 -0.93 -0.93
CA LEU A 254 -4.10 -0.82 -0.20
C LEU A 254 -4.50 0.62 0.16
N GLY A 255 -3.52 1.53 0.27
CA GLY A 255 -3.77 2.87 0.73
C GLY A 255 -2.52 3.64 1.16
N THR A 256 -2.76 4.89 1.57
CA THR A 256 -1.75 5.74 2.21
C THR A 256 -1.98 5.83 3.72
N LEU A 257 -0.90 6.02 4.47
CA LEU A 257 -0.81 5.90 5.91
C LEU A 257 -0.44 7.24 6.56
N LYS A 258 -1.00 7.50 7.74
CA LYS A 258 -0.77 8.74 8.47
C LYS A 258 0.70 8.97 8.83
N LEU A 259 1.04 10.24 8.94
CA LEU A 259 2.36 10.76 9.25
C LEU A 259 2.22 11.99 10.15
N GLY A 260 3.27 12.30 10.91
CA GLY A 260 3.40 13.61 11.57
C GLY A 260 3.45 14.72 10.52
N SER A 261 2.75 15.82 10.78
CA SER A 261 2.55 16.91 9.82
C SER A 261 3.86 17.41 9.20
N LEU A 262 3.88 17.55 7.87
CA LEU A 262 5.03 17.97 7.05
C LEU A 262 6.32 17.16 7.32
N ILE A 263 6.18 15.87 7.65
CA ILE A 263 7.29 14.94 8.00
C ILE A 263 8.00 15.33 9.32
N ALA A 264 7.42 16.22 10.13
CA ALA A 264 7.95 16.61 11.43
C ALA A 264 7.75 15.52 12.50
N ARG A 265 8.48 15.65 13.62
CA ARG A 265 8.14 14.93 14.85
C ARG A 265 6.88 15.55 15.43
N GLU A 266 5.89 14.72 15.69
CA GLU A 266 4.60 15.09 16.25
C GLU A 266 4.10 13.93 17.14
N GLU A 267 3.69 14.22 18.38
CA GLU A 267 3.03 13.26 19.28
C GLU A 267 1.51 13.22 19.06
N PRO A 268 0.80 12.18 19.56
CA PRO A 268 -0.66 12.10 19.46
C PRO A 268 -1.43 13.33 19.99
N THR A 269 -0.90 14.04 20.99
CA THR A 269 -1.50 15.28 21.52
C THR A 269 -1.14 16.54 20.71
N GLU A 270 -0.16 16.45 19.81
CA GLU A 270 0.30 17.52 18.94
C GLU A 270 -0.41 17.45 17.56
N SER A 271 -0.83 16.26 17.12
CA SER A 271 -1.54 16.00 15.85
C SER A 271 -2.97 16.58 15.79
N VAL A 272 -3.06 17.87 15.46
CA VAL A 272 -4.33 18.64 15.39
C VAL A 272 -5.09 18.48 14.07
N ASP A 273 -4.39 18.33 12.94
CA ASP A 273 -5.01 18.37 11.61
C ASP A 273 -5.62 17.02 11.21
N TYR A 274 -4.86 15.95 11.44
CA TYR A 274 -5.30 14.57 11.32
C TYR A 274 -4.84 13.82 12.57
N HIS A 275 -5.80 13.28 13.34
CA HIS A 275 -5.48 12.61 14.60
C HIS A 275 -4.52 11.44 14.39
N ALA A 276 -3.48 11.35 15.22
CA ALA A 276 -2.46 10.32 15.18
C ALA A 276 -3.05 8.90 15.23
N PRO A 277 -2.35 7.90 14.67
CA PRO A 277 -2.76 6.52 14.77
C PRO A 277 -2.51 5.97 16.20
N PHE A 278 -3.39 5.08 16.64
CA PHE A 278 -3.22 4.37 17.91
C PHE A 278 -2.14 3.30 17.78
N ASN A 279 -1.22 3.25 18.73
CA ASN A 279 -0.27 2.15 18.85
C ASN A 279 -1.01 0.92 19.41
N PRO A 280 -0.93 -0.29 18.82
CA PRO A 280 -1.58 -1.49 19.36
C PRO A 280 -1.03 -1.94 20.74
N ARG A 281 0.00 -1.27 21.26
CA ARG A 281 0.60 -1.53 22.57
C ARG A 281 0.07 -0.60 23.66
N ALA A 282 0.14 -1.06 24.91
CA ALA A 282 -0.35 -0.35 26.10
C ALA A 282 -1.80 0.15 25.93
N ASP A 283 -2.67 -0.75 25.47
CA ASP A 283 -4.12 -0.53 25.30
C ASP A 283 -4.48 0.69 24.42
N GLY A 284 -3.63 1.02 23.44
CA GLY A 284 -3.80 2.17 22.54
C GLY A 284 -2.99 3.41 22.93
N TYR A 285 -2.49 3.49 24.17
CA TYR A 285 -2.01 4.74 24.78
C TYR A 285 -0.50 4.98 24.68
N GLN A 286 0.27 4.06 24.07
CA GLN A 286 1.64 4.38 23.65
C GLN A 286 1.63 5.26 22.39
N SER A 287 2.61 6.17 22.27
CA SER A 287 2.83 6.89 21.01
C SER A 287 3.19 5.88 19.91
N ALA A 288 2.61 6.04 18.72
CA ALA A 288 3.06 5.35 17.51
C ALA A 288 4.37 5.96 16.95
N TRP A 289 4.81 7.08 17.55
CA TRP A 289 5.92 7.92 17.15
C TRP A 289 5.79 8.54 15.76
N SER A 290 6.72 9.42 15.41
CA SER A 290 6.69 10.23 14.19
C SER A 290 8.06 10.28 13.50
N SER A 291 8.14 10.57 12.21
CA SER A 291 7.03 10.94 11.33
C SER A 291 6.35 9.77 10.61
N SER A 292 6.80 8.52 10.79
CA SER A 292 6.25 7.33 10.11
C SER A 292 5.28 6.49 10.97
N GLY A 293 4.58 7.12 11.91
CA GLY A 293 3.71 6.45 12.88
C GLY A 293 2.61 5.58 12.27
N GLY A 294 1.97 6.02 11.18
CA GLY A 294 0.94 5.22 10.49
C GLY A 294 1.50 3.95 9.86
N SER A 295 2.73 3.99 9.34
CA SER A 295 3.45 2.80 8.86
C SER A 295 3.67 1.79 9.99
N GLY A 296 4.18 2.24 11.13
CA GLY A 296 4.41 1.37 12.29
C GLY A 296 3.12 0.83 12.92
N ALA A 297 2.08 1.65 13.03
CA ALA A 297 0.79 1.24 13.57
C ALA A 297 0.09 0.21 12.67
N ALA A 298 0.05 0.42 11.35
CA ALA A 298 -0.63 -0.49 10.43
C ALA A 298 -0.01 -1.90 10.47
N ILE A 299 1.31 -2.03 10.27
CA ILE A 299 1.98 -3.34 10.22
C ILE A 299 2.00 -4.07 11.56
N ALA A 300 1.86 -3.35 12.68
CA ALA A 300 1.78 -3.93 14.02
C ALA A 300 0.36 -4.31 14.45
N SER A 301 -0.67 -3.86 13.71
CA SER A 301 -2.09 -4.07 14.06
C SER A 301 -2.83 -4.97 13.07
N TYR A 302 -2.38 -5.05 11.81
CA TYR A 302 -3.15 -5.60 10.70
C TYR A 302 -2.44 -6.78 10.00
N ASP A 303 -2.85 -8.00 10.33
CA ASP A 303 -2.36 -9.24 9.67
C ASP A 303 -2.67 -9.30 8.16
N TRP A 304 -3.57 -8.44 7.68
CA TRP A 304 -3.93 -8.29 6.27
C TRP A 304 -3.05 -7.28 5.51
N VAL A 305 -2.10 -6.61 6.17
CA VAL A 305 -1.03 -5.79 5.56
C VAL A 305 0.30 -6.55 5.66
N ASP A 306 0.93 -6.89 4.53
CA ASP A 306 2.16 -7.70 4.55
C ASP A 306 3.43 -6.88 4.82
N PHE A 307 3.46 -5.63 4.35
CA PHE A 307 4.52 -4.66 4.67
C PHE A 307 4.07 -3.21 4.47
N THR A 308 4.87 -2.25 4.98
CA THR A 308 4.63 -0.81 4.78
C THR A 308 5.89 -0.05 4.41
N LEU A 309 5.77 1.04 3.63
CA LEU A 309 6.88 1.96 3.37
C LEU A 309 6.73 3.26 4.18
N GLY A 310 7.79 3.62 4.91
CA GLY A 310 7.94 4.91 5.59
C GLY A 310 9.01 5.80 4.94
N THR A 311 9.23 6.98 5.52
CA THR A 311 10.41 7.81 5.24
C THR A 311 11.11 8.16 6.55
N ASP A 312 12.43 8.32 6.47
CA ASP A 312 13.28 8.77 7.56
C ASP A 312 14.10 9.98 7.08
N LYS A 313 14.41 10.91 7.98
CA LYS A 313 15.24 12.10 7.70
C LYS A 313 16.11 12.37 8.91
N ASP A 314 17.42 12.40 8.69
CA ASP A 314 18.37 12.94 9.66
C ASP A 314 18.03 14.42 9.97
N PRO A 315 17.87 14.79 11.25
CA PRO A 315 17.60 16.17 11.60
C PRO A 315 18.86 17.04 11.45
N GLU A 316 18.82 17.98 10.51
CA GLU A 316 19.91 18.95 10.24
C GLU A 316 20.34 19.75 11.48
N TRP A 317 19.49 19.84 12.51
CA TRP A 317 19.77 20.51 13.78
C TRP A 317 20.68 19.73 14.74
N LEU A 318 20.89 18.41 14.56
CA LEU A 318 21.89 17.66 15.35
C LEU A 318 23.33 18.13 15.09
N THR A 319 23.58 18.82 13.98
CA THR A 319 24.88 19.37 13.60
C THR A 319 25.22 20.69 14.32
N ILE A 320 24.23 21.35 14.95
CA ILE A 320 24.33 22.78 15.34
C ILE A 320 24.44 22.99 16.87
N MET A 321 24.03 22.03 17.71
CA MET A 321 23.95 22.21 19.18
C MET A 321 24.65 21.09 19.99
N PRO A 322 26.00 21.08 20.11
CA PRO A 322 26.71 20.04 20.88
C PRO A 322 26.51 20.11 22.41
N GLN A 323 25.95 21.20 22.95
CA GLN A 323 25.96 21.51 24.39
C GLN A 323 24.62 21.32 25.11
N GLN A 324 23.55 20.88 24.42
CA GLN A 324 22.23 20.62 25.05
C GLN A 324 21.87 19.13 25.19
N GLN A 325 22.85 18.22 25.09
CA GLN A 325 22.63 16.77 25.08
C GLN A 325 22.02 16.16 26.36
N GLU A 326 21.90 16.90 27.48
CA GLU A 326 21.36 16.36 28.74
C GLU A 326 19.87 16.67 29.03
N ALA A 327 19.15 17.36 28.14
CA ALA A 327 17.74 17.72 28.40
C ALA A 327 16.73 17.51 27.25
N VAL A 328 17.17 17.45 25.98
CA VAL A 328 16.28 17.26 24.83
C VAL A 328 16.86 16.20 23.88
N GLY A 329 15.98 15.32 23.36
CA GLY A 329 16.37 14.01 22.86
C GLY A 329 17.24 13.96 21.60
N GLY A 330 18.31 13.16 21.69
CA GLY A 330 19.02 12.51 20.60
C GLY A 330 19.98 11.45 21.20
N PRO A 331 20.56 10.52 20.42
CA PRO A 331 20.36 10.22 18.99
C PRO A 331 19.48 8.98 18.71
N GLN A 332 19.22 8.73 17.42
CA GLN A 332 18.92 7.44 16.78
C GLN A 332 17.86 6.51 17.42
N TRP A 333 16.63 6.63 16.93
CA TRP A 333 15.55 5.65 17.12
C TRP A 333 15.21 4.98 15.79
N GLN A 334 15.59 3.71 15.62
CA GLN A 334 15.04 2.90 14.52
C GLN A 334 13.71 2.30 14.97
N MET A 335 12.67 2.41 14.14
CA MET A 335 11.45 1.63 14.32
C MET A 335 11.73 0.19 13.87
N GLU A 336 12.08 -0.68 14.81
CA GLU A 336 12.12 -2.12 14.58
C GLU A 336 10.67 -2.63 14.43
N LEU A 337 10.37 -3.12 13.23
CA LEU A 337 9.08 -3.71 12.87
C LEU A 337 9.25 -5.23 12.83
N SER A 338 8.58 -5.92 13.74
CA SER A 338 8.40 -7.37 13.68
C SER A 338 6.89 -7.68 13.80
N ARG A 339 6.46 -8.83 13.28
CA ARG A 339 5.06 -9.29 13.36
C ARG A 339 4.48 -9.37 14.79
N SER A 340 5.29 -9.24 15.83
CA SER A 340 4.88 -9.26 17.24
C SER A 340 5.32 -8.02 18.04
N ALA A 341 6.01 -7.05 17.41
CA ALA A 341 6.49 -5.85 18.09
C ALA A 341 6.79 -4.70 17.13
N LEU A 342 6.15 -3.55 17.37
CA LEU A 342 6.75 -2.24 17.12
C LEU A 342 7.66 -1.92 18.31
N ARG A 343 8.97 -1.86 18.08
CA ARG A 343 9.96 -1.45 19.10
C ARG A 343 10.75 -0.25 18.60
N MET A 344 10.82 0.79 19.42
CA MET A 344 11.86 1.80 19.30
C MET A 344 13.07 1.33 20.09
N THR A 345 14.20 1.11 19.40
CA THR A 345 15.48 0.79 20.06
C THR A 345 16.46 1.93 19.81
N TRP A 346 17.19 2.29 20.85
CA TRP A 346 18.29 3.24 20.78
C TRP A 346 19.53 2.55 20.21
N PHE A 347 20.14 3.14 19.18
CA PHE A 347 21.32 2.55 18.53
C PHE A 347 22.58 3.38 18.75
N PRO A 348 23.68 2.77 19.24
CA PRO A 348 25.01 3.35 19.14
C PRO A 348 25.64 2.99 17.78
N TRP A 349 26.39 3.93 17.20
CA TRP A 349 27.15 3.80 15.94
C TRP A 349 28.25 2.70 15.95
N THR A 350 28.33 1.88 17.00
CA THR A 350 29.47 1.03 17.37
C THR A 350 29.10 -0.45 17.67
N MET A 351 28.16 -1.06 16.94
CA MET A 351 27.93 -2.52 16.71
C MET A 351 28.81 -3.17 15.60
N GLN A 352 29.21 -4.48 15.53
CA GLN A 352 29.78 -5.11 14.29
C GLN A 352 29.19 -6.50 13.91
N TYR A 353 28.77 -6.72 12.64
CA TYR A 353 28.00 -7.91 12.20
C TYR A 353 28.23 -8.37 10.74
N PRO A 354 28.24 -9.70 10.48
CA PRO A 354 28.47 -10.28 9.15
C PRO A 354 27.19 -10.55 8.34
N LEU A 355 27.40 -10.69 7.02
CA LEU A 355 26.42 -10.82 5.94
C LEU A 355 25.22 -11.77 6.20
N PHE A 356 24.01 -11.20 6.28
CA PHE A 356 22.75 -11.93 6.13
C PHE A 356 22.52 -12.37 4.68
N GLN A 357 21.97 -13.57 4.48
CA GLN A 357 21.60 -14.08 3.15
C GLN A 357 20.20 -13.60 2.72
N LYS A 358 20.14 -12.89 1.58
CA LYS A 358 18.97 -12.62 0.72
C LYS A 358 17.57 -12.57 1.39
N TRP A 359 17.30 -11.52 2.16
CA TRP A 359 15.99 -10.86 2.26
C TRP A 359 16.21 -9.34 2.40
N VAL A 360 15.14 -8.52 2.36
CA VAL A 360 15.18 -7.04 2.37
C VAL A 360 15.94 -6.53 3.61
N GLY A 361 16.87 -5.57 3.42
CA GLY A 361 17.87 -5.16 4.42
C GLY A 361 17.36 -4.24 5.54
N VAL A 362 18.19 -3.81 6.50
CA VAL A 362 19.67 -3.76 6.54
C VAL A 362 20.16 -3.86 8.00
N TRP A 363 21.28 -4.55 8.27
CA TRP A 363 22.30 -4.11 9.25
C TRP A 363 23.69 -4.63 8.80
N LEU A 364 24.58 -3.71 8.45
CA LEU A 364 26.04 -3.86 8.51
C LEU A 364 26.53 -2.76 9.45
N ASN A 365 27.57 -3.03 10.22
CA ASN A 365 28.08 -2.10 11.21
C ASN A 365 29.59 -2.33 11.47
N GLN A 366 30.26 -1.31 12.04
CA GLN A 366 31.61 -1.12 12.61
C GLN A 366 32.99 -1.28 11.93
N THR A 367 33.87 -0.51 12.59
CA THR A 367 35.32 -0.66 12.83
C THR A 367 36.19 -0.63 11.59
N SER A 368 37.08 0.35 11.41
CA SER A 368 37.43 1.56 12.19
C SER A 368 38.01 2.58 11.19
N ALA A 369 38.43 3.82 11.45
CA ALA A 369 38.89 4.52 12.66
C ALA A 369 38.85 6.06 12.40
N VAL A 370 39.07 6.88 13.44
CA VAL A 370 39.02 8.36 13.39
C VAL A 370 40.29 8.97 12.73
N TYR A 371 40.73 8.43 11.59
CA TYR A 371 41.85 8.96 10.79
C TYR A 371 41.69 8.77 9.27
N ASP A 372 40.78 7.91 8.79
CA ASP A 372 40.66 7.60 7.35
C ASP A 372 39.83 8.63 6.57
N ASP A 373 38.91 9.36 7.21
CA ASP A 373 37.99 10.29 6.54
C ASP A 373 38.70 11.42 5.77
N MET A 374 39.85 11.89 6.27
CA MET A 374 40.63 12.91 5.56
C MET A 374 41.33 12.34 4.32
N GLN A 375 41.74 11.07 4.33
CA GLN A 375 42.33 10.42 3.15
C GLN A 375 41.27 10.12 2.09
N LEU A 376 40.05 9.77 2.49
CA LEU A 376 38.94 9.52 1.57
C LEU A 376 38.48 10.81 0.87
N ILE A 377 38.43 11.92 1.61
CA ILE A 377 38.17 13.25 1.03
C ILE A 377 39.29 13.65 0.07
N ASP A 378 40.56 13.43 0.44
CA ASP A 378 41.69 13.74 -0.43
C ASP A 378 41.77 12.85 -1.68
N SER A 379 41.39 11.56 -1.61
CA SER A 379 41.31 10.70 -2.79
C SER A 379 40.14 11.09 -3.70
N PHE A 380 38.97 11.40 -3.13
CA PHE A 380 37.81 11.86 -3.91
C PHE A 380 38.10 13.18 -4.63
N ILE A 381 38.78 14.13 -3.97
CA ILE A 381 39.22 15.38 -4.61
C ILE A 381 40.22 15.09 -5.75
N ALA A 382 41.21 14.22 -5.54
CA ALA A 382 42.17 13.85 -6.58
C ALA A 382 41.51 13.17 -7.79
N ASP A 383 40.51 12.30 -7.57
CA ASP A 383 39.73 11.68 -8.64
C ASP A 383 38.90 12.71 -9.42
N MET A 384 38.33 13.73 -8.75
CA MET A 384 37.64 14.83 -9.42
C MET A 384 38.58 15.73 -10.22
N GLU A 385 39.77 16.06 -9.70
CA GLU A 385 40.79 16.81 -10.46
C GLU A 385 41.21 16.04 -11.72
N ALA A 386 41.49 14.74 -11.60
CA ALA A 386 41.93 13.89 -12.71
C ALA A 386 40.83 13.64 -13.75
N THR A 387 39.58 13.47 -13.32
CA THR A 387 38.45 13.16 -14.22
C THR A 387 37.96 14.38 -14.98
N PHE A 388 37.94 15.56 -14.35
CA PHE A 388 37.35 16.78 -14.93
C PHE A 388 38.38 17.83 -15.37
N GLY A 389 39.68 17.59 -15.15
CA GLY A 389 40.75 18.51 -15.56
C GLY A 389 40.76 19.84 -14.79
N ILE A 390 40.07 19.88 -13.66
CA ILE A 390 39.99 21.04 -12.77
C ILE A 390 41.08 20.96 -11.69
N LYS A 391 41.38 22.09 -11.05
CA LYS A 391 42.33 22.15 -9.94
C LYS A 391 41.64 22.71 -8.71
N THR A 392 41.74 22.00 -7.59
CA THR A 392 41.07 22.31 -6.34
C THR A 392 41.96 23.20 -5.47
N GLU A 393 41.40 24.30 -4.97
CA GLU A 393 42.07 25.20 -4.03
C GLU A 393 41.50 24.98 -2.62
N LYS A 394 42.33 24.50 -1.69
CA LYS A 394 41.93 24.31 -0.29
C LYS A 394 41.95 25.66 0.45
N VAL A 395 40.77 26.22 0.72
CA VAL A 395 40.63 27.49 1.44
C VAL A 395 40.44 27.23 2.93
N SER A 396 41.38 27.72 3.75
CA SER A 396 41.28 27.70 5.21
C SER A 396 40.48 28.91 5.70
N ILE A 397 39.26 28.69 6.19
CA ILE A 397 38.40 29.76 6.73
C ILE A 397 39.12 30.57 7.83
N ALA A 398 39.95 29.91 8.65
CA ALA A 398 40.73 30.56 9.70
C ALA A 398 41.83 31.49 9.14
N ASP A 399 42.39 31.18 7.98
CA ASP A 399 43.42 32.02 7.34
C ASP A 399 42.80 33.09 6.44
N THR A 400 41.66 32.81 5.80
CA THR A 400 40.81 33.83 5.17
C THR A 400 40.36 34.88 6.19
N TRP A 401 39.96 34.47 7.40
CA TRP A 401 39.61 35.37 8.50
C TRP A 401 40.77 36.26 8.94
N LYS A 402 42.00 35.73 9.01
CA LYS A 402 43.19 36.54 9.34
C LYS A 402 43.56 37.51 8.21
N ALA A 403 43.34 37.13 6.95
CA ALA A 403 43.70 37.94 5.79
C ALA A 403 42.71 39.09 5.55
N SER A 404 41.41 38.82 5.70
CA SER A 404 40.31 39.77 5.47
C SER A 404 39.15 39.54 6.46
N PRO A 405 39.28 39.93 7.74
CA PRO A 405 38.18 39.87 8.69
C PRO A 405 37.07 40.89 8.31
N PRO A 406 35.79 40.62 8.65
CA PRO A 406 34.72 41.61 8.54
C PRO A 406 35.03 42.87 9.35
N ASN A 407 34.57 44.03 8.88
CA ASN A 407 34.86 45.31 9.54
C ASN A 407 34.31 45.38 10.98
N GLU A 408 33.19 44.70 11.26
CA GLU A 408 32.61 44.63 12.60
C GLU A 408 33.37 43.70 13.55
N ALA A 409 34.30 42.86 13.06
CA ALA A 409 34.98 41.86 13.87
C ALA A 409 36.10 42.41 14.77
N GLY A 410 36.69 43.55 14.41
CA GLY A 410 37.82 44.13 15.13
C GLY A 410 38.99 43.15 15.24
N ASN A 411 39.45 42.91 16.48
CA ASN A 411 40.55 41.97 16.77
C ASN A 411 40.08 40.56 17.18
N HIS A 412 38.79 40.26 17.11
CA HIS A 412 38.27 38.96 17.53
C HIS A 412 38.68 37.85 16.55
N THR A 413 39.07 36.70 17.12
CA THR A 413 39.14 35.46 16.34
C THR A 413 37.73 35.09 15.83
N ILE A 414 37.65 34.29 14.78
CA ILE A 414 36.35 33.87 14.20
C ILE A 414 35.44 33.21 15.25
N GLN A 415 36.01 32.50 16.23
CA GLN A 415 35.29 31.85 17.32
C GLN A 415 34.76 32.85 18.36
N GLU A 416 35.48 33.95 18.60
CA GLU A 416 35.03 35.02 19.50
C GLU A 416 33.98 35.91 18.82
N TYR A 417 34.11 36.18 17.52
CA TYR A 417 33.15 36.99 16.76
C TYR A 417 31.79 36.32 16.61
N LEU A 418 31.76 35.02 16.32
CA LEU A 418 30.52 34.25 16.16
C LEU A 418 29.84 33.90 17.50
N LYS A 419 30.45 34.27 18.64
CA LYS A 419 30.01 33.85 19.98
C LYS A 419 28.64 34.45 20.36
N ASP A 420 28.38 35.70 19.99
CA ASP A 420 27.11 36.37 20.31
C ASP A 420 25.98 35.94 19.36
N SER A 421 26.32 35.47 18.14
CA SER A 421 25.36 34.89 17.18
C SER A 421 24.69 33.61 17.70
N ILE A 422 25.26 32.99 18.74
CA ILE A 422 24.81 31.73 19.34
C ILE A 422 23.91 31.98 20.58
N GLN A 423 23.79 33.22 21.08
CA GLN A 423 23.06 33.55 22.32
C GLN A 423 21.67 34.21 22.14
N GLN A 424 21.12 34.26 20.91
CA GLN A 424 19.77 34.83 20.65
C GLN A 424 18.74 33.83 20.09
N ILE A 425 18.91 32.52 20.36
CA ILE A 425 17.90 31.48 20.11
C ILE A 425 17.74 30.64 21.39
#